data_AF-A0A661NIS4-F1
#
_entry.id   AF-A0A661NIS4-F1
#
_cell.length_a   1.000
_cell.length_b   1.000
_cell.length_c   1.000
_cell.angle_alpha   90.00
_cell.angle_beta   90.00
_cell.angle_gamma   90.00
#
_symmetry.space_group_name_H-M   'P 1'
#
loop_
_entity.id
_entity.type
_entity.pdbx_description
1 polymer ?
#
loop_
_entity_poly.entity_id
_entity_poly.type
_entity_poly.pdbx_seq_one_letter_code
_entity_poly.pdbx_strand_id
1 'polypeptide(L)'
;MILFAAFLLLKSRISFLPRDPAVGDARKRIRAAKKRARKAAGDRDARVKALLDAAQIAREDLGRPRLAASYALRASRANPNHAGAITLMAETFREAKRYRAAEKFLWRRLDGPTGAGYDAAFEQLLALYDGPMHRRERAQALRTMRNRQTNPPPA
;
A
#
# COMPACT_ATOMS: atom_id res chain seq x y z
N MET A 1 -12.61 -8.17 -42.96
CA MET A 1 -13.77 -8.85 -42.33
C MET A 1 -13.37 -10.11 -41.57
N ILE A 2 -12.66 -11.07 -42.19
CA ILE A 2 -12.33 -12.38 -41.57
C ILE A 2 -11.51 -12.25 -40.27
N LEU A 3 -10.52 -11.35 -40.22
CA LEU A 3 -9.73 -11.08 -39.01
C LEU A 3 -10.55 -10.52 -37.83
N PHE A 4 -11.59 -9.73 -38.12
CA PHE A 4 -12.46 -9.16 -37.09
C PHE A 4 -13.40 -10.20 -36.49
N ALA A 5 -13.94 -11.10 -37.33
CA ALA A 5 -14.74 -12.23 -36.88
C ALA A 5 -13.91 -13.22 -36.03
N ALA A 6 -12.67 -13.50 -36.43
CA ALA A 6 -11.75 -14.32 -35.66
C ALA A 6 -11.41 -13.70 -34.29
N PHE A 7 -11.18 -12.38 -34.24
CA PHE A 7 -10.94 -11.66 -32.99
C PHE A 7 -12.15 -11.70 -32.05
N LEU A 8 -13.38 -11.56 -32.58
CA LEU A 8 -14.59 -11.65 -31.79
C LEU A 8 -14.84 -13.06 -31.24
N LEU A 9 -14.55 -14.10 -32.03
CA LEU A 9 -14.65 -15.49 -31.59
C LEU A 9 -13.59 -15.84 -30.54
N LEU A 10 -12.37 -15.33 -30.67
CA LEU A 10 -11.32 -15.50 -29.67
C LEU A 10 -11.68 -14.78 -28.36
N LYS A 11 -12.17 -13.54 -28.46
CA LYS A 11 -12.60 -12.74 -27.31
C LYS A 11 -13.85 -13.32 -26.62
N SER A 12 -14.78 -13.90 -27.37
CA SER A 12 -15.95 -14.57 -26.80
C SER A 12 -15.54 -15.84 -26.07
N ARG A 13 -14.65 -16.67 -26.65
CA ARG A 13 -14.10 -17.86 -26.00
C ARG A 13 -13.35 -17.53 -24.71
N ILE A 14 -12.58 -16.43 -24.67
CA ILE A 14 -11.91 -15.95 -23.45
C ILE A 14 -12.92 -15.49 -22.38
N SER A 15 -14.08 -14.97 -22.80
CA SER A 15 -15.14 -14.53 -21.88
C SER A 15 -15.93 -15.69 -21.26
N PHE A 16 -15.82 -16.90 -21.82
CA PHE A 16 -16.46 -18.14 -21.36
C PHE A 16 -15.53 -19.06 -20.55
N LEU A 17 -14.27 -18.65 -20.28
CA LEU A 17 -13.41 -19.39 -19.35
C LEU A 17 -14.08 -19.46 -17.96
N PRO A 18 -14.12 -20.63 -17.31
CA PRO A 18 -14.71 -20.78 -15.98
C PRO A 18 -14.04 -19.81 -15.02
N ARG A 19 -14.88 -19.06 -14.30
CA ARG A 19 -14.45 -18.05 -13.35
C ARG A 19 -13.64 -18.74 -12.26
N ASP A 20 -12.35 -18.42 -12.18
CA ASP A 20 -11.43 -18.98 -11.19
C ASP A 20 -12.07 -18.92 -9.78
N PRO A 21 -12.31 -20.09 -9.14
CA PRO A 21 -12.94 -20.13 -7.81
C PRO A 21 -12.14 -19.37 -6.77
N ALA A 22 -10.81 -19.30 -6.90
CA ALA A 22 -9.93 -18.57 -5.99
C ALA A 22 -10.25 -17.06 -5.97
N VAL A 23 -10.58 -16.48 -7.14
CA VAL A 23 -11.01 -15.08 -7.24
C VAL A 23 -12.35 -14.85 -6.54
N GLY A 24 -13.25 -15.83 -6.59
CA GLY A 24 -14.51 -15.82 -5.87
C GLY A 24 -14.30 -15.78 -4.35
N ASP A 25 -13.43 -16.63 -3.84
CA ASP A 25 -13.15 -16.76 -2.41
C ASP A 25 -12.35 -15.57 -1.87
N ALA A 26 -11.39 -15.05 -2.64
CA ALA A 26 -10.70 -13.80 -2.29
C ALA A 26 -11.68 -12.63 -2.14
N ARG A 27 -12.68 -12.51 -3.03
CA ARG A 27 -13.74 -11.49 -2.91
C ARG A 27 -14.60 -11.70 -1.66
N LYS A 28 -14.94 -12.94 -1.30
CA LYS A 28 -15.66 -13.24 -0.06
C LYS A 28 -14.83 -12.82 1.16
N ARG A 29 -13.53 -13.14 1.20
CA ARG A 29 -12.62 -12.73 2.27
C ARG A 29 -12.49 -11.21 2.39
N ILE A 30 -12.40 -10.47 1.28
CA ILE A 30 -12.43 -9.00 1.30
C ILE A 30 -13.76 -8.47 1.87
N ARG A 31 -14.91 -9.04 1.48
CA ARG A 31 -16.22 -8.64 2.02
C ARG A 31 -16.28 -8.87 3.53
N ALA A 32 -15.78 -10.02 4.00
CA ALA A 32 -15.72 -10.34 5.42
C ALA A 32 -14.81 -9.35 6.18
N ALA A 33 -13.62 -9.06 5.66
CA ALA A 33 -12.69 -8.07 6.21
C ALA A 33 -13.33 -6.67 6.29
N LYS A 34 -14.03 -6.23 5.25
CA LYS A 34 -14.79 -4.97 5.27
C LYS A 34 -15.90 -4.96 6.32
N LYS A 35 -16.61 -6.09 6.51
CA LYS A 35 -17.65 -6.21 7.55
C LYS A 35 -17.02 -6.10 8.95
N ARG A 36 -15.88 -6.76 9.18
CA ARG A 36 -15.10 -6.62 10.43
C ARG A 36 -14.68 -5.17 10.68
N ALA A 37 -14.10 -4.51 9.67
CA ALA A 37 -13.68 -3.11 9.77
C ALA A 37 -14.84 -2.14 10.09
N ARG A 38 -16.05 -2.42 9.59
CA ARG A 38 -17.26 -1.63 9.92
C ARG A 38 -17.74 -1.87 11.33
N LYS A 39 -17.73 -3.13 11.80
CA LYS A 39 -18.13 -3.48 13.16
C LYS A 39 -17.18 -2.91 14.22
N ALA A 40 -15.88 -2.82 13.90
CA ALA A 40 -14.87 -2.22 14.76
C ALA A 40 -14.88 -0.68 14.75
N ALA A 41 -16.05 -0.03 14.65
CA ALA A 41 -16.10 1.43 14.52
C ALA A 41 -15.49 2.16 15.72
N GLY A 42 -15.63 1.60 16.93
CA GLY A 42 -15.05 2.13 18.17
C GLY A 42 -13.61 1.69 18.46
N ASP A 43 -13.09 0.68 17.76
CA ASP A 43 -11.74 0.16 17.96
C ASP A 43 -10.88 0.45 16.72
N ARG A 44 -10.03 1.46 16.84
CA ARG A 44 -9.18 1.92 15.73
C ARG A 44 -8.23 0.83 15.24
N ASP A 45 -7.66 0.04 16.13
CA ASP A 45 -6.64 -0.95 15.76
C ASP A 45 -7.28 -2.19 15.15
N ALA A 46 -8.40 -2.67 15.69
CA ALA A 46 -9.17 -3.73 15.04
C ALA A 46 -9.67 -3.31 13.65
N ARG A 47 -10.07 -2.04 13.48
CA ARG A 47 -10.47 -1.50 12.18
C ARG A 47 -9.29 -1.44 11.21
N VAL A 48 -8.12 -1.01 11.66
CA VAL A 48 -6.89 -0.97 10.85
C VAL A 48 -6.50 -2.37 10.41
N LYS A 49 -6.42 -3.33 11.34
CA LYS A 49 -6.11 -4.73 11.05
C LYS A 49 -7.02 -5.31 9.96
N ALA A 50 -8.34 -5.12 10.11
CA ALA A 50 -9.29 -5.61 9.11
C ALA A 50 -9.16 -4.93 7.74
N LEU A 51 -8.73 -3.66 7.67
CA LEU A 51 -8.46 -2.98 6.41
C LEU A 51 -7.14 -3.43 5.78
N LEU A 52 -6.12 -3.73 6.58
CA LEU A 52 -4.86 -4.31 6.11
C LEU A 52 -5.05 -5.72 5.57
N ASP A 53 -5.87 -6.55 6.23
CA ASP A 53 -6.27 -7.86 5.68
C ASP A 53 -6.89 -7.71 4.29
N ALA A 54 -7.84 -6.77 4.13
CA ALA A 54 -8.48 -6.51 2.84
C ALA A 54 -7.49 -6.00 1.78
N ALA A 55 -6.51 -5.20 2.19
CA ALA A 55 -5.46 -4.70 1.32
C ALA A 55 -4.55 -5.84 0.84
N GLN A 56 -4.13 -6.72 1.75
CA GLN A 56 -3.28 -7.86 1.43
C GLN A 56 -3.96 -8.83 0.46
N ILE A 57 -5.21 -9.22 0.74
CA ILE A 57 -6.00 -10.08 -0.16
C ILE A 57 -6.15 -9.43 -1.55
N ALA A 58 -6.37 -8.11 -1.59
CA ALA A 58 -6.47 -7.41 -2.87
C ALA A 58 -5.15 -7.37 -3.65
N ARG A 59 -4.02 -7.34 -2.94
CA ARG A 59 -2.67 -7.31 -3.53
C ARG A 59 -2.28 -8.69 -4.04
N GLU A 60 -2.29 -9.70 -3.17
CA GLU A 60 -1.75 -11.03 -3.43
C GLU A 60 -2.74 -11.88 -4.23
N ASP A 61 -3.97 -12.04 -3.73
CA ASP A 61 -4.91 -13.02 -4.28
C ASP A 61 -5.65 -12.51 -5.52
N LEU A 62 -5.79 -11.18 -5.64
CA LEU A 62 -6.48 -10.57 -6.78
C LEU A 62 -5.53 -9.90 -7.78
N GLY A 63 -4.26 -9.72 -7.45
CA GLY A 63 -3.32 -8.96 -8.29
C GLY A 63 -3.78 -7.52 -8.55
N ARG A 64 -4.48 -6.89 -7.59
CA ARG A 64 -5.09 -5.55 -7.73
C ARG A 64 -4.40 -4.53 -6.82
N PRO A 65 -3.16 -4.10 -7.11
CA PRO A 65 -2.39 -3.18 -6.26
C PRO A 65 -3.08 -1.83 -6.03
N ARG A 66 -3.85 -1.33 -7.02
CA ARG A 66 -4.65 -0.09 -6.86
C ARG A 66 -5.77 -0.25 -5.82
N LEU A 67 -6.40 -1.42 -5.76
CA LEU A 67 -7.43 -1.73 -4.76
C LEU A 67 -6.80 -1.90 -3.38
N ALA A 68 -5.66 -2.58 -3.30
CA ALA A 68 -4.87 -2.72 -2.08
C ALA A 68 -4.48 -1.35 -1.50
N ALA A 69 -3.96 -0.44 -2.33
CA ALA A 69 -3.65 0.93 -1.95
C ALA A 69 -4.89 1.69 -1.43
N SER A 70 -6.08 1.46 -1.99
CA SER A 70 -7.31 2.08 -1.47
C SER A 70 -7.62 1.63 -0.04
N TYR A 71 -7.42 0.34 0.27
CA TYR A 71 -7.64 -0.18 1.61
C TYR A 71 -6.55 0.25 2.59
N ALA A 72 -5.27 0.22 2.19
CA ALA A 72 -4.16 0.70 2.99
C ALA A 72 -4.29 2.21 3.32
N LEU A 73 -4.74 3.02 2.36
CA LEU A 73 -5.02 4.44 2.61
C LEU A 73 -6.11 4.62 3.68
N ARG A 74 -7.19 3.83 3.62
CA ARG A 74 -8.25 3.87 4.64
C ARG A 74 -7.73 3.43 6.01
N ALA A 75 -6.86 2.43 6.07
CA ALA A 75 -6.19 2.01 7.30
C ALA A 75 -5.34 3.15 7.88
N SER A 76 -4.51 3.79 7.05
CA SER A 76 -3.66 4.92 7.45
C SER A 76 -4.43 6.19 7.84
N ARG A 77 -5.71 6.30 7.49
CA ARG A 77 -6.61 7.36 7.96
C ARG A 77 -7.25 7.00 9.28
N ALA A 78 -7.51 5.72 9.53
CA ALA A 78 -8.08 5.24 10.79
C ALA A 78 -7.05 5.34 11.93
N ASN A 79 -5.78 5.03 11.66
CA ASN A 79 -4.66 5.27 12.56
C ASN A 79 -3.45 5.79 11.77
N PRO A 80 -3.20 7.12 11.78
CA PRO A 80 -2.05 7.74 11.11
C PRO A 80 -0.68 7.25 11.60
N ASN A 81 -0.59 6.74 12.83
CA ASN A 81 0.66 6.28 13.44
C ASN A 81 0.89 4.76 13.28
N HIS A 82 0.03 4.05 12.54
CA HIS A 82 0.16 2.62 12.37
C HIS A 82 1.18 2.25 11.28
N ALA A 83 2.36 1.81 11.70
CA ALA A 83 3.50 1.46 10.83
C ALA A 83 3.14 0.54 9.65
N GLY A 84 2.38 -0.53 9.91
CA GLY A 84 1.98 -1.49 8.87
C GLY A 84 1.12 -0.88 7.75
N ALA A 85 0.30 0.14 8.06
CA ALA A 85 -0.55 0.78 7.05
C ALA A 85 0.25 1.68 6.11
N ILE A 86 1.28 2.34 6.64
CA ILE A 86 2.20 3.18 5.86
C ILE A 86 3.08 2.29 4.98
N THR A 87 3.64 1.22 5.54
CA THR A 87 4.47 0.25 4.82
C THR A 87 3.73 -0.37 3.63
N LEU A 88 2.53 -0.91 3.86
CA LEU A 88 1.75 -1.53 2.79
C LEU A 88 1.33 -0.49 1.72
N MET A 89 1.04 0.75 2.11
CA MET A 89 0.74 1.81 1.15
C MET A 89 1.96 2.15 0.27
N ALA A 90 3.14 2.24 0.87
CA ALA A 90 4.37 2.51 0.14
C ALA A 90 4.71 1.38 -0.84
N GLU A 91 4.61 0.12 -0.38
CA GLU A 91 4.81 -1.06 -1.21
C GLU A 91 3.86 -1.12 -2.40
N THR A 92 2.56 -0.91 -2.16
CA THR A 92 1.56 -0.92 -3.23
C THR A 92 1.78 0.20 -4.25
N PHE A 93 2.28 1.37 -3.83
CA PHE A 93 2.71 2.40 -4.79
C PHE A 93 3.94 1.98 -5.59
N ARG A 94 4.94 1.33 -4.96
CA ARG A 94 6.13 0.84 -5.66
C ARG A 94 5.79 -0.23 -6.69
N GLU A 95 4.95 -1.20 -6.34
CA GLU A 95 4.47 -2.24 -7.27
C GLU A 95 3.72 -1.63 -8.46
N ALA A 96 2.92 -0.60 -8.21
CA ALA A 96 2.24 0.15 -9.25
C ALA A 96 3.18 1.10 -10.04
N LYS A 97 4.49 1.11 -9.76
CA LYS A 97 5.51 2.02 -10.31
C LYS A 97 5.17 3.51 -10.12
N ARG A 98 4.42 3.85 -9.08
CA ARG A 98 3.98 5.21 -8.76
C ARG A 98 4.90 5.89 -7.76
N TYR A 99 6.20 5.91 -8.05
CA TYR A 99 7.23 6.36 -7.10
C TYR A 99 7.04 7.79 -6.59
N ARG A 100 6.61 8.72 -7.46
CA ARG A 100 6.32 10.11 -7.05
C ARG A 100 5.13 10.23 -6.10
N ALA A 101 4.12 9.37 -6.26
CA ALA A 101 3.00 9.33 -5.35
C ALA A 101 3.41 8.75 -3.99
N ALA A 102 4.30 7.74 -3.99
CA ALA A 102 4.91 7.21 -2.77
C ALA A 102 5.72 8.30 -2.05
N GLU A 103 6.65 8.97 -2.74
CA GLU A 103 7.48 10.06 -2.22
C GLU A 103 6.60 11.13 -1.55
N LYS A 104 5.59 11.66 -2.26
CA LYS A 104 4.66 12.67 -1.74
C LYS A 104 3.86 12.17 -0.52
N PHE A 105 3.42 10.92 -0.54
CA PHE A 105 2.68 10.33 0.57
C PHE A 105 3.56 10.21 1.83
N LEU A 106 4.80 9.75 1.67
CA LEU A 106 5.74 9.52 2.76
C LEU A 106 6.20 10.85 3.39
N TRP A 107 6.50 11.87 2.59
CA TRP A 107 6.82 13.20 3.13
C TRP A 107 5.69 13.77 3.99
N ARG A 108 4.43 13.66 3.54
CA ARG A 108 3.27 14.08 4.35
C ARG A 108 3.14 13.35 5.68
N ARG A 109 3.73 12.16 5.82
CA ARG A 109 3.76 11.42 7.09
C ARG A 109 4.92 11.87 7.98
N LEU A 110 6.03 12.29 7.39
CA LEU A 110 7.15 12.91 8.11
C LEU A 110 6.83 14.34 8.58
N ASP A 111 5.90 15.04 7.93
CA ASP A 111 5.38 16.33 8.42
C ASP A 111 4.44 16.19 9.64
N GLY A 112 4.11 14.95 10.02
CA GLY A 112 3.21 14.63 11.13
C GLY A 112 3.92 14.42 12.47
N PRO A 113 3.17 14.01 13.51
CA PRO A 113 3.76 13.67 14.81
C PRO A 113 4.72 12.48 14.70
N THR A 114 5.76 12.49 15.53
CA THR A 114 6.72 11.39 15.66
C THR A 114 6.05 10.14 16.25
N GLY A 115 6.58 8.96 15.91
CA GLY A 115 6.07 7.66 16.36
C GLY A 115 6.30 6.54 15.34
N ALA A 116 5.72 5.36 15.59
CA ALA A 116 5.92 4.18 14.75
C ALA A 116 5.56 4.41 13.27
N GLY A 117 4.55 5.24 13.00
CA GLY A 117 4.16 5.61 11.64
C GLY A 117 5.18 6.55 10.97
N TYR A 118 5.75 7.48 11.74
CA TYR A 118 6.84 8.34 11.29
C TYR A 118 8.07 7.51 10.92
N ASP A 119 8.49 6.60 11.80
CA ASP A 119 9.64 5.73 11.56
C ASP A 119 9.43 4.84 10.32
N ALA A 120 8.25 4.24 10.19
CA ALA A 120 7.91 3.47 9.00
C ALA A 120 7.93 4.32 7.72
N ALA A 121 7.44 5.57 7.78
CA ALA A 121 7.49 6.47 6.64
C ALA A 121 8.93 6.82 6.25
N PHE A 122 9.79 7.05 7.24
CA PHE A 122 11.19 7.36 7.04
C PHE A 122 11.93 6.20 6.38
N GLU A 123 11.79 4.98 6.90
CA GLU A 123 12.41 3.77 6.32
C GLU A 123 11.94 3.52 4.88
N GLN A 124 10.64 3.66 4.61
CA GLN A 124 10.13 3.49 3.25
C GLN A 124 10.62 4.58 2.30
N LEU A 125 10.88 5.79 2.78
CA LEU A 125 11.41 6.88 1.97
C LEU A 125 12.89 6.64 1.62
N LEU A 126 13.68 6.15 2.58
CA LEU A 126 15.06 5.69 2.31
C LEU A 126 15.07 4.58 1.25
N ALA A 127 14.28 3.52 1.45
CA ALA A 127 14.20 2.41 0.51
C ALA A 127 13.76 2.86 -0.90
N LEU A 128 12.88 3.86 -0.99
CA LEU A 128 12.45 4.45 -2.26
C LEU A 128 13.61 5.18 -2.98
N TYR A 129 14.42 5.94 -2.24
CA TYR A 129 15.55 6.69 -2.78
C TYR A 129 16.75 5.81 -3.13
N ASP A 130 17.11 4.84 -2.30
CA ASP A 130 18.22 3.92 -2.58
C ASP A 130 17.89 2.95 -3.71
N GLY A 131 16.62 2.54 -3.82
CA GLY A 131 16.15 1.62 -4.84
C GLY A 131 15.66 2.33 -6.11
N PRO A 132 14.35 2.31 -6.39
CA PRO A 132 13.81 2.60 -7.72
C PRO A 132 13.97 4.04 -8.21
N MET A 133 14.27 5.00 -7.33
CA MET A 133 14.50 6.39 -7.75
C MET A 133 15.98 6.73 -7.96
N HIS A 134 16.92 5.90 -7.49
CA HIS A 134 18.37 6.11 -7.57
C HIS A 134 18.84 7.49 -7.08
N ARG A 135 18.28 7.98 -5.96
CA ARG A 135 18.59 9.28 -5.34
C ARG A 135 19.43 9.15 -4.08
N ARG A 136 20.62 8.54 -4.21
CA ARG A 136 21.49 8.20 -3.07
C ARG A 136 21.85 9.40 -2.20
N GLU A 137 22.11 10.56 -2.80
CA GLU A 137 22.40 11.81 -2.07
C GLU A 137 21.26 12.20 -1.12
N ARG A 138 20.00 12.05 -1.56
CA ARG A 138 18.83 12.34 -0.71
C ARG A 138 18.68 11.33 0.42
N ALA A 139 18.96 10.05 0.15
CA ALA A 139 18.98 9.03 1.19
C ALA A 139 20.07 9.31 2.24
N GLN A 140 21.27 9.71 1.81
CA GLN A 140 22.35 10.08 2.70
C GLN A 140 22.01 11.33 3.53
N ALA A 141 21.45 12.36 2.91
CA ALA A 141 20.98 13.56 3.63
C ALA A 141 19.94 13.19 4.72
N LEU A 142 18.97 12.34 4.38
CA LEU A 142 17.97 11.86 5.35
C LEU A 142 18.63 11.11 6.52
N ARG A 143 19.57 10.20 6.26
CA ARG A 143 20.32 9.48 7.31
C ARG A 143 21.05 10.46 8.23
N THR A 144 21.74 11.44 7.67
CA THR A 144 22.45 12.48 8.44
C THR A 144 21.49 13.28 9.32
N MET A 145 20.32 13.67 8.79
CA MET A 145 19.30 14.38 9.57
C MET A 145 18.81 13.55 10.75
N ARG A 146 18.52 12.26 10.55
CA ARG A 146 18.07 11.37 11.64
C ARG A 146 19.15 11.15 12.69
N ASN A 147 20.40 10.94 12.27
CA ASN A 147 21.52 10.77 13.19
C ASN A 147 21.72 12.00 14.10
N ARG A 148 21.54 13.22 13.58
CA ARG A 148 21.59 14.45 14.38
C ARG A 148 20.43 14.58 15.36
N GLN A 149 19.25 14.07 15.03
CA GLN A 149 18.10 14.05 15.94
C GLN A 149 18.29 13.05 17.08
N THR A 150 18.89 11.89 16.80
CA THR A 150 19.13 10.86 17.82
C THR A 150 20.36 11.14 18.68
N ASN A 151 21.36 11.83 18.13
CA ASN A 151 22.59 12.20 18.82
C ASN A 151 22.83 13.71 18.66
N PRO A 152 22.17 14.56 19.48
CA PRO A 152 22.42 15.99 19.44
C PRO A 152 23.88 16.28 19.83
N PRO A 153 24.53 17.27 19.20
CA PRO A 153 25.87 17.68 19.62
C PRO A 153 25.83 18.13 21.10
N PRO A 154 26.91 17.90 21.87
CA PRO A 154 27.01 18.44 23.22
C PRO A 154 26.86 19.97 23.17
N ALA A 155 26.08 20.51 24.11
CA ALA A 155 25.76 21.93 24.22
C ALA A 155 26.98 22.80 24.49
#